data_AF-A0A9W9CHF6-F1
#
_entry.id   AF-A0A9W9CHF6-F1
#
_cell.length_a   1.000
_cell.length_b   1.000
_cell.length_c   1.000
_cell.angle_alpha   90.00
_cell.angle_beta   90.00
_cell.angle_gamma   90.00
#
_symmetry.space_group_name_H-M   'P 1'
#
loop_
_entity.id
_entity.type
_entity.pdbx_description
1 polymer ?
#
loop_
_entity_poly.entity_id
_entity_poly.type
_entity_poly.pdbx_seq_one_letter_code
_entity_poly.pdbx_strand_id
1 'polypeptide(L)'
;MGFGDFQTICAKAAIPLCALVGHQEINGGVGIQTNCYSRTIEIANTLIFQAANDFMHILAMVMTVVMIIHVRSKFTAVGRKEITSFFYVYLLLTIVSLVLDAGVAAPGSAAYPYFAAAQNGLVSALCTCLLINGFVGFQLYEDGTTLSVWLLRLCSLGMFIIGGAVSLLTFKSWAGLDPKNPIGIFVVTYIVNAIFLFVYVVSQIILVVGTLEDRWPMGDIAFGIFFFVIGQVILYVFSDTICDNVQHYLDGLFFATICNLLAVMMVYKYWDSITREDLEFSVGVKQHNWEVKELLPEEDKRGTIYQESEYAPSLYQQPYNTRHSHYSAVGH
;
A
#
# COMPACT_ATOMS: atom_id res chain seq x y z
N MET A 1 25.91 -15.32 -16.65
CA MET A 1 25.23 -14.73 -15.49
C MET A 1 25.44 -15.67 -14.31
N GLY A 2 26.25 -15.28 -13.34
CA GLY A 2 26.37 -16.03 -12.09
C GLY A 2 25.14 -15.76 -11.21
N PHE A 3 24.73 -16.73 -10.39
CA PHE A 3 23.69 -16.51 -9.40
C PHE A 3 24.15 -15.47 -8.38
N GLY A 4 23.36 -14.40 -8.19
CA GLY A 4 23.69 -13.32 -7.24
C GLY A 4 24.68 -12.27 -7.76
N ASP A 5 25.02 -12.29 -9.05
CA ASP A 5 25.87 -11.27 -9.68
C ASP A 5 25.02 -10.10 -10.22
N PHE A 6 25.30 -8.89 -9.73
CA PHE A 6 24.61 -7.66 -10.13
C PHE A 6 25.25 -6.96 -11.34
N GLN A 7 26.39 -7.43 -11.85
CA GLN A 7 27.12 -6.75 -12.93
C GLN A 7 26.23 -6.46 -14.14
N THR A 8 25.47 -7.46 -14.58
CA THR A 8 24.59 -7.32 -15.76
C THR A 8 23.36 -6.45 -15.51
N ILE A 9 22.75 -6.56 -14.33
CA ILE A 9 21.56 -5.79 -13.95
C ILE A 9 21.93 -4.31 -13.85
N CYS A 10 23.02 -4.02 -13.13
CA CYS A 10 23.46 -2.66 -12.86
C CYS A 10 24.14 -1.98 -14.06
N ALA A 11 24.74 -2.75 -14.99
CA ALA A 11 25.22 -2.18 -16.25
C ALA A 11 24.06 -1.65 -17.12
N LYS A 12 22.87 -2.24 -17.01
CA LYS A 12 21.70 -1.90 -17.83
C LYS A 12 20.75 -0.87 -17.21
N ALA A 13 20.59 -0.89 -15.89
CA ALA A 13 19.59 -0.09 -15.19
C ALA A 13 20.21 0.67 -14.01
N ALA A 14 19.89 1.96 -13.92
CA ALA A 14 20.45 2.90 -12.93
C ALA A 14 19.80 2.82 -11.55
N ILE A 15 19.67 1.61 -11.02
CA ILE A 15 19.02 1.33 -9.74
C ILE A 15 19.89 1.86 -8.59
N PRO A 16 19.35 2.55 -7.56
CA PRO A 16 20.14 3.11 -6.47
C PRO A 16 21.07 2.12 -5.75
N LEU A 17 20.64 0.86 -5.62
CA LEU A 17 21.47 -0.22 -5.08
C LEU A 17 22.81 -0.38 -5.80
N CYS A 18 22.85 -0.16 -7.12
CA CYS A 18 24.00 -0.43 -7.98
C CYS A 18 25.24 0.42 -7.66
N ALA A 19 25.04 1.62 -7.11
CA ALA A 19 26.15 2.47 -6.68
C ALA A 19 26.88 1.92 -5.43
N LEU A 20 26.35 0.89 -4.77
CA LEU A 20 26.87 0.34 -3.51
C LEU A 20 27.29 -1.13 -3.60
N VAL A 21 27.12 -1.78 -4.76
CA VAL A 21 27.43 -3.21 -4.94
C VAL A 21 28.27 -3.45 -6.19
N GLY A 22 28.95 -4.59 -6.19
CA GLY A 22 29.75 -5.06 -7.32
C GLY A 22 31.12 -4.38 -7.41
N HIS A 23 31.85 -4.74 -8.47
CA HIS A 23 33.21 -4.29 -8.70
C HIS A 23 33.24 -3.17 -9.75
N GLN A 24 33.89 -2.06 -9.41
CA GLN A 24 34.12 -0.98 -10.34
C GLN A 24 35.45 -1.18 -11.09
N GLU A 25 35.41 -1.37 -12.41
CA GLU A 25 36.62 -1.59 -13.22
C GLU A 25 37.55 -0.37 -13.29
N ILE A 26 37.01 0.85 -13.17
CA ILE A 26 37.77 2.09 -13.42
C ILE A 26 38.70 2.44 -12.26
N ASN A 27 38.24 2.32 -11.01
CA ASN A 27 38.99 2.75 -9.82
C ASN A 27 39.28 1.58 -8.85
N GLY A 28 38.92 0.34 -9.20
CA GLY A 28 38.99 -0.82 -8.30
C GLY A 28 38.07 -0.71 -7.07
N GLY A 29 37.17 0.27 -7.07
CA GLY A 29 36.23 0.58 -5.99
C GLY A 29 34.98 -0.30 -6.00
N VAL A 30 34.02 0.08 -5.15
CA VAL A 30 32.70 -0.53 -5.04
C VAL A 30 31.69 0.38 -5.76
N GLY A 31 30.79 -0.22 -6.54
CA GLY A 31 29.73 0.48 -7.25
C GLY A 31 29.83 0.29 -8.77
N ILE A 32 28.76 -0.24 -9.36
CA ILE A 32 28.66 -0.46 -10.79
C ILE A 32 28.01 0.77 -11.44
N GLN A 33 28.71 1.34 -12.42
CA GLN A 33 28.20 2.43 -13.24
C GLN A 33 27.39 1.86 -14.40
N THR A 34 26.29 2.52 -14.72
CA THR A 34 25.38 2.10 -15.78
C THR A 34 25.88 2.58 -17.14
N ASN A 35 25.65 1.80 -18.19
CA ASN A 35 26.05 2.20 -19.55
C ASN A 35 25.26 3.42 -20.05
N CYS A 36 23.97 3.49 -19.72
CA CYS A 36 23.09 4.58 -20.10
C CYS A 36 22.17 4.97 -18.93
N TYR A 37 22.08 6.28 -18.66
CA TYR A 37 21.18 6.87 -17.68
C TYR A 37 20.61 8.19 -18.20
N SER A 38 19.48 8.62 -17.63
CA SER A 38 18.84 9.89 -17.97
C SER A 38 19.74 11.08 -17.64
N ARG A 39 19.78 12.07 -18.52
CA ARG A 39 20.56 13.31 -18.32
C ARG A 39 20.17 14.03 -17.03
N THR A 40 21.18 14.53 -16.34
CA THR A 40 20.99 15.40 -15.16
C THR A 40 20.59 16.80 -15.58
N ILE A 41 19.75 17.44 -14.79
CA ILE A 41 19.34 18.83 -15.01
C ILE A 41 19.92 19.68 -13.89
N GLU A 42 20.59 20.76 -14.25
CA GLU A 42 21.07 21.76 -13.30
C GLU A 42 20.04 22.89 -13.21
N ILE A 43 19.48 23.09 -12.01
CA ILE A 43 18.53 24.16 -11.73
C ILE A 43 19.00 24.88 -10.48
N ALA A 44 19.20 26.20 -10.55
CA ALA A 44 19.50 27.03 -9.36
C ALA A 44 20.63 26.49 -8.46
N ASN A 45 21.77 26.09 -9.04
CA ASN A 45 22.93 25.47 -8.36
C ASN A 45 22.65 24.11 -7.68
N THR A 46 21.55 23.44 -8.00
CA THR A 46 21.33 22.04 -7.62
C THR A 46 21.31 21.14 -8.85
N LEU A 47 22.00 19.99 -8.73
CA LEU A 47 21.96 18.94 -9.73
C LEU A 47 20.85 17.96 -9.36
N ILE A 48 19.88 17.81 -10.26
CA ILE A 48 18.79 16.85 -10.13
C ILE A 48 19.09 15.69 -11.09
N PHE A 49 19.16 14.50 -10.53
CA PHE A 49 19.35 13.27 -11.30
C PHE A 49 17.98 12.70 -11.69
N GLN A 50 17.90 12.00 -12.83
CA GLN A 50 16.70 11.26 -13.26
C GLN A 50 15.37 12.04 -13.16
N ALA A 51 15.37 13.33 -13.55
CA ALA A 51 14.23 14.23 -13.36
C ALA A 51 12.89 13.71 -13.93
N ALA A 52 12.92 12.94 -15.02
CA ALA A 52 11.71 12.32 -15.58
C ALA A 52 11.10 11.28 -14.63
N ASN A 53 11.95 10.45 -14.00
CA ASN A 53 11.51 9.45 -13.03
C ASN A 53 11.03 10.11 -11.73
N ASP A 54 11.68 11.19 -11.29
CA ASP A 54 11.24 11.98 -10.13
C ASP A 54 9.82 12.53 -10.31
N PHE A 55 9.52 13.06 -11.49
CA PHE A 55 8.17 13.53 -11.81
C PHE A 55 7.14 12.39 -11.69
N MET A 56 7.50 11.17 -12.11
CA MET A 56 6.63 10.00 -11.95
C MET A 56 6.45 9.58 -10.49
N HIS A 57 7.48 9.66 -9.65
CA HIS A 57 7.35 9.43 -8.21
C HIS A 57 6.42 10.45 -7.55
N ILE A 58 6.48 11.73 -7.95
CA ILE A 58 5.54 12.76 -7.47
C ILE A 58 4.10 12.43 -7.89
N LEU A 59 3.89 12.02 -9.15
CA LEU A 59 2.58 11.59 -9.62
C LEU A 59 2.08 10.36 -8.83
N ALA A 60 2.95 9.37 -8.63
CA ALA A 60 2.64 8.16 -7.86
C ALA A 60 2.26 8.49 -6.42
N MET A 61 2.94 9.45 -5.79
CA MET A 61 2.62 9.95 -4.46
C MET A 61 1.22 10.58 -4.41
N VAL A 62 0.90 11.48 -5.36
CA VAL A 62 -0.43 12.11 -5.45
C VAL A 62 -1.51 11.05 -5.63
N MET A 63 -1.32 10.12 -6.57
CA MET A 63 -2.28 9.04 -6.82
C MET A 63 -2.45 8.12 -5.60
N THR A 64 -1.37 7.84 -4.86
CA THR A 64 -1.42 7.05 -3.63
C THR A 64 -2.23 7.74 -2.54
N VAL A 65 -2.06 9.06 -2.37
CA VAL A 65 -2.87 9.84 -1.42
C VAL A 65 -4.35 9.81 -1.80
N VAL A 66 -4.66 9.95 -3.09
CA VAL A 66 -6.05 9.85 -3.59
C VAL A 66 -6.64 8.46 -3.28
N MET A 67 -5.90 7.38 -3.53
CA MET A 67 -6.36 6.02 -3.19
C MET A 67 -6.60 5.86 -1.69
N ILE A 68 -5.69 6.35 -0.83
CA ILE A 68 -5.87 6.30 0.63
C ILE A 68 -7.16 7.02 1.07
N ILE A 69 -7.46 8.19 0.48
CA ILE A 69 -8.69 8.93 0.80
C ILE A 69 -9.93 8.10 0.41
N HIS A 70 -9.93 7.49 -0.77
CA HIS A 70 -11.06 6.66 -1.23
C HIS A 70 -11.27 5.42 -0.35
N VAL A 71 -10.19 4.69 -0.01
CA VAL A 71 -10.26 3.54 0.91
C VAL A 71 -10.86 3.95 2.25
N ARG A 72 -10.42 5.09 2.80
CA ARG A 72 -10.90 5.59 4.09
C ARG A 72 -12.33 6.11 4.07
N SER A 73 -12.84 6.50 2.91
CA SER A 73 -14.22 6.96 2.76
C SER A 73 -15.25 5.82 2.84
N LYS A 74 -14.84 4.57 2.63
CA LYS A 74 -15.71 3.39 2.80
C LYS A 74 -15.83 3.01 4.28
N PHE A 75 -17.06 2.92 4.81
CA PHE A 75 -17.30 2.69 6.24
C PHE A 75 -17.37 1.21 6.66
N THR A 76 -17.76 0.30 5.75
CA THR A 76 -18.05 -1.12 6.05
C THR A 76 -17.26 -2.14 5.21
N ALA A 77 -16.19 -1.71 4.53
CA ALA A 77 -15.41 -2.59 3.65
C ALA A 77 -14.45 -3.53 4.43
N VAL A 78 -14.41 -4.79 4.01
CA VAL A 78 -13.48 -5.82 4.50
C VAL A 78 -12.02 -5.47 4.14
N GLY A 79 -11.08 -5.68 5.06
CA GLY A 79 -9.65 -5.48 4.88
C GLY A 79 -9.22 -4.01 4.84
N ARG A 80 -10.12 -3.08 5.20
CA ARG A 80 -9.89 -1.65 5.01
C ARG A 80 -8.66 -1.13 5.74
N LYS A 81 -8.42 -1.55 7.00
CA LYS A 81 -7.27 -1.04 7.78
C LYS A 81 -5.96 -1.65 7.30
N GLU A 82 -6.03 -2.88 6.83
CA GLU A 82 -4.96 -3.74 6.36
C GLU A 82 -4.45 -3.25 5.00
N ILE A 83 -5.34 -3.02 4.03
CA ILE A 83 -4.99 -2.44 2.72
C ILE A 83 -4.51 -0.99 2.85
N THR A 84 -5.08 -0.21 3.78
CA THR A 84 -4.60 1.15 4.05
C THR A 84 -3.13 1.13 4.53
N SER A 85 -2.75 0.11 5.32
CA SER A 85 -1.36 -0.05 5.77
C SER A 85 -0.41 -0.34 4.59
N PHE A 86 -0.85 -1.10 3.58
CA PHE A 86 -0.10 -1.29 2.34
C PHE A 86 0.15 0.03 1.60
N PHE A 87 -0.88 0.86 1.41
CA PHE A 87 -0.70 2.15 0.74
C PHE A 87 0.20 3.13 1.52
N TYR A 88 0.20 3.08 2.85
CA TYR A 88 1.14 3.88 3.64
C TYR A 88 2.60 3.43 3.46
N VAL A 89 2.86 2.12 3.38
CA VAL A 89 4.22 1.60 3.10
C VAL A 89 4.63 1.95 1.66
N TYR A 90 3.72 1.84 0.69
CA TYR A 90 3.98 2.26 -0.69
C TYR A 90 4.30 3.75 -0.78
N LEU A 91 3.53 4.61 -0.10
CA LEU A 91 3.78 6.04 -0.01
C LEU A 91 5.18 6.34 0.52
N LEU A 92 5.56 5.69 1.63
CA LEU A 92 6.89 5.84 2.23
C LEU A 92 8.01 5.34 1.28
N LEU A 93 7.79 4.22 0.60
CA LEU A 93 8.73 3.70 -0.41
C LEU A 93 8.93 4.68 -1.57
N THR A 94 7.86 5.29 -2.11
CA THR A 94 7.97 6.31 -3.15
C THR A 94 8.70 7.56 -2.68
N ILE A 95 8.49 7.99 -1.43
CA ILE A 95 9.22 9.15 -0.86
C ILE A 95 10.72 8.84 -0.78
N VAL A 96 11.10 7.68 -0.24
CA VAL A 96 12.52 7.29 -0.14
C VAL A 96 13.15 7.09 -1.52
N SER A 97 12.40 6.52 -2.47
CA SER A 97 12.87 6.35 -3.84
C SER A 97 13.10 7.70 -4.53
N LEU A 98 12.17 8.66 -4.37
CA LEU A 98 12.35 10.02 -4.86
C LEU A 98 13.59 10.72 -4.27
N VAL A 99 13.86 10.54 -2.98
CA VAL A 99 15.06 11.12 -2.33
C VAL A 99 16.36 10.56 -2.91
N LEU A 100 16.37 9.28 -3.27
CA LEU A 100 17.52 8.61 -3.88
C LEU A 100 17.69 8.98 -5.35
N ASP A 101 16.60 8.92 -6.13
CA ASP A 101 16.61 9.12 -7.58
C ASP A 101 16.86 10.60 -7.94
N ALA A 102 16.30 11.54 -7.17
CA ALA A 102 16.56 12.98 -7.32
C ALA A 102 18.00 13.38 -6.92
N GLY A 103 18.74 12.48 -6.26
CA GLY A 103 20.11 12.70 -5.77
C GLY A 103 20.21 13.64 -4.58
N VAL A 104 19.14 13.81 -3.78
CA VAL A 104 19.18 14.54 -2.50
C VAL A 104 20.22 13.89 -1.56
N ALA A 105 20.25 12.56 -1.55
CA ALA A 105 21.39 11.81 -1.05
C ALA A 105 22.31 11.48 -2.24
N ALA A 106 23.42 12.20 -2.38
CA ALA A 106 24.35 11.97 -3.48
C ALA A 106 25.05 10.60 -3.34
N PRO A 107 25.25 9.84 -4.44
CA PRO A 107 26.10 8.65 -4.44
C PRO A 107 27.51 9.00 -3.93
N GLY A 108 28.01 8.21 -2.97
CA GLY A 108 29.29 8.47 -2.29
C GLY A 108 29.18 9.30 -0.99
N SER A 109 28.02 9.89 -0.70
CA SER A 109 27.77 10.48 0.62
C SER A 109 27.62 9.40 1.71
N ALA A 110 27.96 9.73 2.96
CA ALA A 110 27.82 8.80 4.08
C ALA A 110 26.35 8.39 4.36
N ALA A 111 25.39 9.21 3.93
CA ALA A 111 23.97 8.98 4.10
C ALA A 111 23.37 8.01 3.05
N TYR A 112 23.94 7.98 1.84
CA TYR A 112 23.45 7.16 0.72
C TYR A 112 23.19 5.68 1.05
N PRO A 113 24.10 4.93 1.70
CA PRO A 113 23.86 3.52 2.02
C PRO A 113 22.69 3.29 2.99
N TYR A 114 22.38 4.26 3.86
CA TYR A 114 21.23 4.15 4.76
C TYR A 114 19.90 4.32 4.03
N PHE A 115 19.82 5.28 3.12
CA PHE A 115 18.63 5.48 2.30
C PHE A 115 18.42 4.32 1.31
N ALA A 116 19.47 3.84 0.66
CA ALA A 116 19.39 2.67 -0.22
C ALA A 116 18.97 1.40 0.55
N ALA A 117 19.48 1.20 1.76
CA ALA A 117 19.06 0.09 2.61
C ALA A 117 17.59 0.23 3.05
N ALA A 118 17.15 1.45 3.39
CA ALA A 118 15.76 1.74 3.72
C ALA A 118 14.83 1.47 2.52
N GLN A 119 15.22 1.84 1.30
CA GLN A 119 14.47 1.54 0.09
C GLN A 119 14.29 0.03 -0.09
N ASN A 120 15.37 -0.76 -0.03
CA ASN A 120 15.29 -2.23 -0.16
C ASN A 120 14.43 -2.86 0.94
N GLY A 121 14.58 -2.39 2.19
CA GLY A 121 13.73 -2.82 3.30
C GLY A 121 12.26 -2.52 3.07
N LEU A 122 11.93 -1.32 2.56
CA LEU A 122 10.55 -0.92 2.26
C LEU A 122 9.95 -1.73 1.12
N VAL A 123 10.74 -2.10 0.10
CA VAL A 123 10.30 -3.02 -0.96
C VAL A 123 9.89 -4.37 -0.34
N SER A 124 10.73 -4.96 0.51
CA SER A 124 10.40 -6.21 1.19
C SER A 124 9.20 -6.09 2.11
N ALA A 125 9.09 -5.00 2.88
CA ALA A 125 7.94 -4.73 3.73
C ALA A 125 6.64 -4.61 2.93
N LEU A 126 6.69 -3.97 1.76
CA LEU A 126 5.55 -3.81 0.86
C LEU A 126 5.09 -5.16 0.31
N CYS A 127 6.01 -6.01 -0.17
CA CYS A 127 5.70 -7.35 -0.64
C CYS A 127 5.10 -8.23 0.47
N THR A 128 5.65 -8.16 1.69
CA THR A 128 5.09 -8.87 2.85
C THR A 128 3.71 -8.36 3.24
N CYS A 129 3.51 -7.05 3.23
CA CYS A 129 2.21 -6.45 3.50
C CYS A 129 1.17 -6.92 2.48
N LEU A 130 1.53 -6.97 1.19
CA LEU A 130 0.65 -7.45 0.13
C LEU A 130 0.30 -8.93 0.31
N LEU A 131 1.29 -9.77 0.63
CA LEU A 131 1.08 -11.20 0.91
C LEU A 131 0.07 -11.40 2.06
N ILE A 132 0.25 -10.72 3.18
CA ILE A 132 -0.63 -10.85 4.36
C ILE A 132 -2.04 -10.35 4.01
N ASN A 133 -2.16 -9.22 3.31
CA ASN A 133 -3.45 -8.74 2.81
C ASN A 133 -4.16 -9.78 1.94
N GLY A 134 -3.42 -10.55 1.13
CA GLY A 134 -4.00 -11.60 0.33
C GLY A 134 -4.63 -12.74 1.14
N PHE A 135 -4.11 -13.02 2.34
CA PHE A 135 -4.68 -14.03 3.24
C PHE A 135 -5.92 -13.54 4.00
N VAL A 136 -6.07 -12.22 4.20
CA VAL A 136 -7.27 -11.64 4.84
C VAL A 136 -8.53 -11.96 4.02
N GLY A 137 -8.43 -12.03 2.70
CA GLY A 137 -9.55 -12.39 1.82
C GLY A 137 -10.12 -13.80 2.06
N PHE A 138 -9.35 -14.72 2.64
CA PHE A 138 -9.83 -16.07 3.00
C PHE A 138 -10.53 -16.14 4.35
N GLN A 139 -10.67 -15.00 5.06
CA GLN A 139 -11.24 -14.94 6.40
C GLN A 139 -10.58 -15.91 7.42
N LEU A 140 -9.31 -16.27 7.18
CA LEU A 140 -8.53 -17.08 8.12
C LEU A 140 -8.37 -16.39 9.49
N TYR A 141 -8.41 -15.06 9.46
CA TYR A 141 -8.43 -14.20 10.64
C TYR A 141 -9.66 -13.31 10.55
N GLU A 142 -10.29 -13.02 11.68
CA GLU A 142 -11.33 -12.00 11.76
C GLU A 142 -10.74 -10.65 11.33
N ASP A 143 -11.23 -10.17 10.19
CA ASP A 143 -10.84 -8.91 9.59
C ASP A 143 -11.15 -7.71 10.51
N GLY A 144 -10.28 -6.70 10.50
CA GLY A 144 -10.46 -5.48 11.30
C GLY A 144 -10.18 -5.65 12.81
N THR A 145 -9.87 -6.87 13.27
CA THR A 145 -9.38 -7.11 14.64
C THR A 145 -8.06 -6.38 14.88
N THR A 146 -7.86 -5.92 16.12
CA THR A 146 -6.59 -5.29 16.50
C THR A 146 -5.42 -6.24 16.31
N LEU A 147 -5.64 -7.54 16.50
CA LEU A 147 -4.65 -8.59 16.27
C LEU A 147 -4.22 -8.64 14.79
N SER A 148 -5.17 -8.75 13.85
CA SER A 148 -4.88 -8.81 12.41
C SER A 148 -4.01 -7.63 11.94
N VAL A 149 -4.42 -6.41 12.31
CA VAL A 149 -3.70 -5.19 11.92
C VAL A 149 -2.30 -5.12 12.55
N TRP A 150 -2.14 -5.51 13.82
CA TRP A 150 -0.83 -5.51 14.47
C TRP A 150 0.08 -6.61 13.93
N LEU A 151 -0.44 -7.78 13.60
CA LEU A 151 0.32 -8.86 12.97
C LEU A 151 0.87 -8.38 11.62
N LEU A 152 0.01 -7.78 10.77
CA LEU A 152 0.43 -7.22 9.49
C LEU A 152 1.55 -6.18 9.65
N ARG A 153 1.39 -5.26 10.61
CA ARG A 153 2.39 -4.20 10.88
C ARG A 153 3.70 -4.76 11.42
N LEU A 154 3.66 -5.73 12.33
CA LEU A 154 4.86 -6.33 12.90
C LEU A 154 5.60 -7.22 11.89
N CYS A 155 4.88 -7.98 11.07
CA CYS A 155 5.50 -8.80 10.03
C CYS A 155 6.12 -7.94 8.92
N SER A 156 5.43 -6.89 8.47
CA SER A 156 5.99 -5.94 7.50
C SER A 156 7.19 -5.17 8.08
N LEU A 157 7.12 -4.74 9.34
CA LEU A 157 8.25 -4.13 10.05
C LEU A 157 9.43 -5.11 10.21
N GLY A 158 9.15 -6.38 10.51
CA GLY A 158 10.17 -7.42 10.59
C GLY A 158 10.91 -7.59 9.26
N MET A 159 10.18 -7.65 8.15
CA MET A 159 10.78 -7.75 6.81
C MET A 159 11.47 -6.45 6.36
N PHE A 160 11.00 -5.28 6.81
CA PHE A 160 11.74 -4.02 6.66
C PHE A 160 13.11 -4.10 7.34
N ILE A 161 13.15 -4.55 8.61
CA ILE A 161 14.39 -4.66 9.37
C ILE A 161 15.31 -5.71 8.74
N ILE A 162 14.80 -6.88 8.34
CA ILE A 162 15.61 -7.93 7.71
C ILE A 162 16.19 -7.45 6.38
N GLY A 163 15.36 -6.93 5.47
CA GLY A 163 15.82 -6.45 4.16
C GLY A 163 16.77 -5.25 4.26
N GLY A 164 16.46 -4.30 5.15
CA GLY A 164 17.31 -3.14 5.43
C GLY A 164 18.62 -3.52 6.09
N ALA A 165 18.62 -4.41 7.09
CA ALA A 165 19.83 -4.86 7.77
C ALA A 165 20.74 -5.64 6.83
N VAL A 166 20.21 -6.58 6.05
CA VAL A 166 21.01 -7.34 5.07
C VAL A 166 21.65 -6.40 4.04
N SER A 167 20.89 -5.41 3.55
CA SER A 167 21.42 -4.39 2.63
C SER A 167 22.52 -3.56 3.28
N LEU A 168 22.28 -3.01 4.48
CA LEU A 168 23.22 -2.13 5.17
C LEU A 168 24.50 -2.85 5.59
N LEU A 169 24.38 -4.07 6.13
CA LEU A 169 25.53 -4.89 6.52
C LEU A 169 26.38 -5.24 5.29
N THR A 170 25.74 -5.52 4.15
CA THR A 170 26.45 -5.73 2.89
C THR A 170 27.16 -4.47 2.44
N PHE A 171 26.51 -3.30 2.39
CA PHE A 171 27.14 -2.05 1.94
C PHE A 171 28.34 -1.62 2.77
N LYS A 172 28.32 -1.87 4.08
CA LYS A 172 29.40 -1.50 5.01
C LYS A 172 30.45 -2.59 5.22
N SER A 173 30.35 -3.71 4.50
CA SER A 173 31.20 -4.88 4.69
C SER A 173 31.23 -5.40 6.13
N TRP A 174 30.08 -5.42 6.79
CA TRP A 174 29.94 -5.86 8.19
C TRP A 174 29.46 -7.31 8.28
N ALA A 175 29.81 -7.98 9.39
CA ALA A 175 29.36 -9.35 9.69
C ALA A 175 29.69 -10.41 8.62
N GLY A 176 30.78 -10.22 7.86
CA GLY A 176 31.23 -11.16 6.82
C GLY A 176 30.48 -11.05 5.49
N LEU A 177 29.60 -10.06 5.33
CA LEU A 177 29.00 -9.70 4.06
C LEU A 177 29.92 -8.75 3.29
N ASP A 178 30.02 -8.91 1.97
CA ASP A 178 30.91 -8.13 1.11
C ASP A 178 30.09 -7.49 -0.03
N PRO A 179 30.19 -6.17 -0.27
CA PRO A 179 29.59 -5.52 -1.42
C PRO A 179 29.94 -6.15 -2.77
N LYS A 180 31.10 -6.81 -2.88
CA LYS A 180 31.55 -7.49 -4.11
C LYS A 180 30.79 -8.79 -4.37
N ASN A 181 30.24 -9.42 -3.33
CA ASN A 181 29.44 -10.65 -3.43
C ASN A 181 28.07 -10.43 -2.75
N PRO A 182 27.19 -9.58 -3.32
CA PRO A 182 25.93 -9.16 -2.71
C PRO A 182 24.82 -10.22 -2.79
N ILE A 183 25.15 -11.49 -2.56
CA ILE A 183 24.22 -12.63 -2.66
C ILE A 183 23.07 -12.47 -1.66
N GLY A 184 23.35 -11.97 -0.45
CA GLY A 184 22.31 -11.74 0.56
C GLY A 184 21.24 -10.74 0.10
N ILE A 185 21.65 -9.64 -0.54
CA ILE A 185 20.73 -8.65 -1.09
C ILE A 185 19.88 -9.27 -2.21
N PHE A 186 20.52 -10.06 -3.09
CA PHE A 186 19.82 -10.74 -4.18
C PHE A 186 18.72 -11.67 -3.65
N VAL A 187 19.05 -12.52 -2.68
CA VAL A 187 18.09 -13.49 -2.12
C VAL A 187 16.91 -12.77 -1.45
N VAL A 188 17.17 -11.80 -0.58
CA VAL A 188 16.11 -11.14 0.19
C VAL A 188 15.27 -10.20 -0.68
N THR A 189 15.90 -9.41 -1.55
CA THR A 189 15.21 -8.36 -2.30
C THR A 189 14.54 -8.88 -3.57
N TYR A 190 15.11 -9.91 -4.21
CA TYR A 190 14.55 -10.46 -5.45
C TYR A 190 13.81 -11.77 -5.21
N ILE A 191 14.48 -12.80 -4.67
CA ILE A 191 13.90 -14.15 -4.60
C ILE A 191 12.74 -14.19 -3.60
N VAL A 192 12.97 -13.76 -2.35
CA VAL A 192 11.94 -13.81 -1.30
C VAL A 192 10.74 -12.95 -1.68
N ASN A 193 10.96 -11.73 -2.18
CA ASN A 193 9.89 -10.85 -2.63
C ASN A 193 9.13 -11.43 -3.83
N ALA A 194 9.81 -12.07 -4.80
CA ALA A 194 9.15 -12.74 -5.91
C ALA A 194 8.26 -13.91 -5.44
N ILE A 195 8.72 -14.69 -4.45
CA ILE A 195 7.90 -15.75 -3.83
C ILE A 195 6.66 -15.14 -3.16
N PHE A 196 6.81 -14.05 -2.41
CA PHE A 196 5.67 -13.38 -1.77
C PHE A 196 4.63 -12.89 -2.79
N LEU A 197 5.08 -12.26 -3.88
CA LEU A 197 4.20 -11.83 -4.96
C LEU A 197 3.53 -13.01 -5.65
N PHE A 198 4.26 -14.10 -5.91
CA PHE A 198 3.71 -15.30 -6.53
C PHE A 198 2.62 -15.93 -5.65
N VAL A 199 2.90 -16.12 -4.35
CA VAL A 199 1.92 -16.68 -3.40
C VAL A 199 0.70 -15.77 -3.29
N TYR A 200 0.87 -14.44 -3.27
CA TYR A 200 -0.23 -13.49 -3.30
C TYR A 200 -1.10 -13.66 -4.56
N VAL A 201 -0.50 -13.69 -5.75
CA VAL A 201 -1.24 -13.85 -7.00
C VAL A 201 -2.03 -15.16 -7.04
N VAL A 202 -1.37 -16.27 -6.69
CA VAL A 202 -2.03 -17.59 -6.67
C VAL A 202 -3.18 -17.60 -5.66
N SER A 203 -2.98 -17.02 -4.48
CA SER A 203 -4.03 -16.95 -3.46
C SER A 203 -5.22 -16.11 -3.92
N GLN A 204 -4.99 -14.97 -4.58
CA GLN A 204 -6.10 -14.16 -5.12
C GLN A 204 -6.87 -14.87 -6.24
N ILE A 205 -6.17 -15.60 -7.12
CA ILE A 205 -6.83 -16.40 -8.17
C ILE A 205 -7.71 -17.49 -7.54
N ILE A 206 -7.21 -18.19 -6.52
CA ILE A 206 -7.99 -19.22 -5.82
C ILE A 206 -9.24 -18.62 -5.18
N LEU A 207 -9.12 -17.46 -4.52
CA LEU A 207 -10.25 -16.77 -3.89
C LEU A 207 -11.32 -16.40 -4.92
N VAL A 208 -10.93 -15.75 -6.02
CA VAL A 208 -11.90 -15.31 -7.04
C VAL A 208 -12.57 -16.49 -7.73
N VAL A 209 -11.84 -17.55 -8.05
CA VAL A 209 -12.41 -18.72 -8.74
C VAL A 209 -13.24 -19.60 -7.80
N GLY A 210 -12.83 -19.71 -6.54
CA GLY A 210 -13.44 -20.61 -5.56
C GLY A 210 -14.63 -20.02 -4.81
N THR A 211 -14.64 -18.70 -4.58
CA THR A 211 -15.61 -18.05 -3.67
C THR A 211 -16.53 -17.06 -4.38
N LEU A 212 -16.04 -16.30 -5.38
CA LEU A 212 -16.82 -15.22 -6.00
C LEU A 212 -17.59 -15.70 -7.24
N GLU A 213 -18.85 -15.26 -7.35
CA GLU A 213 -19.67 -15.48 -8.55
C GLU A 213 -19.29 -14.52 -9.68
N ASP A 214 -18.99 -13.25 -9.36
CA ASP A 214 -18.48 -12.29 -10.35
C ASP A 214 -16.99 -12.49 -10.61
N ARG A 215 -16.64 -12.66 -11.88
CA ARG A 215 -15.27 -12.89 -12.37
C ARG A 215 -14.59 -11.61 -12.84
N TRP A 216 -15.25 -10.45 -12.79
CA TRP A 216 -14.64 -9.17 -13.14
C TRP A 216 -13.31 -8.88 -12.42
N PRO A 217 -13.13 -9.20 -11.11
CA PRO A 217 -11.86 -9.04 -10.40
C PRO A 217 -10.68 -9.83 -10.99
N MET A 218 -10.94 -10.90 -11.78
CA MET A 218 -9.86 -11.62 -12.48
C MET A 218 -9.16 -10.72 -13.51
N GLY A 219 -9.89 -9.80 -14.13
CA GLY A 219 -9.33 -8.82 -15.05
C GLY A 219 -8.33 -7.91 -14.33
N ASP A 220 -8.66 -7.43 -13.13
CA ASP A 220 -7.78 -6.57 -12.35
C ASP A 220 -6.48 -7.28 -11.97
N ILE A 221 -6.57 -8.55 -11.54
CA ILE A 221 -5.39 -9.38 -11.25
C ILE A 221 -4.53 -9.55 -12.52
N ALA A 222 -5.15 -9.90 -13.65
CA ALA A 222 -4.43 -10.13 -14.91
C ALA A 222 -3.69 -8.88 -15.39
N PHE A 223 -4.35 -7.72 -15.37
CA PHE A 223 -3.71 -6.45 -15.72
C PHE A 223 -2.63 -6.04 -14.72
N GLY A 224 -2.83 -6.28 -13.42
CA GLY A 224 -1.81 -6.03 -12.39
C GLY A 224 -0.53 -6.82 -12.65
N ILE A 225 -0.64 -8.12 -12.93
CA ILE A 225 0.50 -8.98 -13.30
C ILE A 225 1.14 -8.49 -14.60
N PHE A 226 0.34 -8.18 -15.61
CA PHE A 226 0.82 -7.70 -16.90
C PHE A 226 1.67 -6.43 -16.75
N PHE A 227 1.17 -5.41 -16.05
CA PHE A 227 1.91 -4.17 -15.83
C PHE A 227 3.17 -4.40 -15.01
N PHE A 228 3.10 -5.21 -13.96
CA PHE A 228 4.28 -5.51 -13.14
C PHE A 228 5.37 -6.24 -13.96
N VAL A 229 5.02 -7.32 -14.66
CA VAL A 229 5.97 -8.13 -15.43
C VAL A 229 6.59 -7.33 -16.56
N ILE A 230 5.78 -6.56 -17.31
CA ILE A 230 6.31 -5.70 -18.38
C ILE A 230 7.22 -4.62 -17.80
N GLY A 231 6.88 -4.02 -16.65
CA GLY A 231 7.76 -3.09 -15.96
C GLY A 231 9.12 -3.69 -15.62
N GLN A 232 9.15 -4.90 -15.07
CA GLN A 232 10.41 -5.60 -14.76
C GLN A 232 11.21 -5.94 -16.03
N VAL A 233 10.53 -6.38 -17.10
CA VAL A 233 11.19 -6.69 -18.38
C VAL A 233 11.79 -5.44 -19.00
N ILE A 234 11.06 -4.32 -19.00
CA ILE A 234 11.58 -3.04 -19.50
C ILE A 234 12.81 -2.62 -18.70
N LEU A 235 12.75 -2.69 -17.37
CA LEU A 235 13.86 -2.29 -16.50
C LEU A 235 15.11 -3.16 -16.69
N TYR A 236 14.97 -4.49 -16.63
CA TYR A 236 16.13 -5.39 -16.59
C TYR A 236 16.64 -5.82 -17.97
N VAL A 237 15.80 -5.81 -19.00
CA VAL A 237 16.17 -6.28 -20.34
C VAL A 237 16.44 -5.13 -21.29
N PHE A 238 15.56 -4.12 -21.33
CA PHE A 238 15.50 -3.11 -22.40
C PHE A 238 15.93 -1.69 -21.97
N SER A 239 16.30 -1.48 -20.70
CA SER A 239 16.60 -0.15 -20.16
C SER A 239 17.69 0.60 -20.94
N ASP A 240 18.80 -0.06 -21.26
CA ASP A 240 19.91 0.49 -22.05
C ASP A 240 19.46 0.86 -23.47
N THR A 241 18.76 -0.07 -24.13
CA THR A 241 18.25 0.10 -25.49
C THR A 241 17.27 1.26 -25.59
N ILE A 242 16.38 1.41 -24.61
CA ILE A 242 15.45 2.55 -24.55
C ILE A 242 16.23 3.84 -24.37
N CYS A 243 17.12 3.88 -23.38
CA CYS A 243 17.88 5.07 -23.04
C CYS A 243 18.71 5.62 -24.23
N ASP A 244 19.36 4.74 -25.00
CA ASP A 244 20.10 5.14 -26.21
C ASP A 244 19.17 5.67 -27.32
N ASN A 245 18.02 5.02 -27.53
CA ASN A 245 17.06 5.41 -28.57
C ASN A 245 16.33 6.73 -28.24
N VAL A 246 16.12 7.04 -26.95
CA VAL A 246 15.54 8.32 -26.52
C VAL A 246 16.61 9.36 -26.19
N GLN A 247 17.84 9.22 -26.68
CA GLN A 247 18.93 10.20 -26.52
C GLN A 247 19.17 10.63 -25.06
N HIS A 248 19.14 9.69 -24.11
CA HIS A 248 19.31 9.96 -22.68
C HIS A 248 18.24 10.88 -22.05
N TYR A 249 17.08 11.11 -22.69
CA TYR A 249 15.99 11.86 -22.08
C TYR A 249 15.16 11.01 -21.09
N LEU A 250 15.01 9.72 -21.37
CA LEU A 250 14.28 8.76 -20.56
C LEU A 250 15.12 7.50 -20.37
N ASP A 251 14.91 6.79 -19.27
CA ASP A 251 15.54 5.51 -18.97
C ASP A 251 14.50 4.43 -18.61
N GLY A 252 14.95 3.20 -18.38
CA GLY A 252 14.07 2.11 -17.99
C GLY A 252 13.38 2.33 -16.63
N LEU A 253 13.95 3.15 -15.74
CA LEU A 253 13.36 3.45 -14.42
C LEU A 253 12.06 4.24 -14.56
N PHE A 254 12.02 5.24 -15.44
CA PHE A 254 10.80 5.99 -15.74
C PHE A 254 9.62 5.09 -16.15
N PHE A 255 9.87 4.14 -17.06
CA PHE A 255 8.82 3.21 -17.49
C PHE A 255 8.48 2.20 -16.40
N ALA A 256 9.46 1.74 -15.64
CA ALA A 256 9.24 0.84 -14.52
C ALA A 256 8.40 1.49 -13.41
N THR A 257 8.61 2.77 -13.10
CA THR A 257 7.81 3.48 -12.09
C THR A 257 6.38 3.70 -12.55
N ILE A 258 6.15 4.00 -13.84
CA ILE A 258 4.79 4.00 -14.43
C ILE A 258 4.12 2.63 -14.28
N CYS A 259 4.79 1.57 -14.71
CA CYS A 259 4.27 0.21 -14.66
C CYS A 259 3.99 -0.25 -13.21
N ASN A 260 4.86 0.09 -12.26
CA ASN A 260 4.66 -0.20 -10.84
C ASN A 260 3.47 0.59 -10.27
N LEU A 261 3.30 1.87 -10.63
CA LEU A 261 2.14 2.66 -10.23
C LEU A 261 0.85 2.03 -10.76
N LEU A 262 0.82 1.67 -12.05
CA LEU A 262 -0.34 1.01 -12.66
C LEU A 262 -0.63 -0.34 -11.99
N ALA A 263 0.38 -1.14 -11.67
CA ALA A 263 0.20 -2.39 -10.94
C ALA A 263 -0.43 -2.16 -9.55
N VAL A 264 0.04 -1.17 -8.80
CA VAL A 264 -0.54 -0.78 -7.50
C VAL A 264 -1.98 -0.26 -7.64
N MET A 265 -2.28 0.46 -8.72
CA MET A 265 -3.65 0.89 -9.02
C MET A 265 -4.57 -0.31 -9.33
N MET A 266 -4.06 -1.37 -9.97
CA MET A 266 -4.85 -2.59 -10.19
C MET A 266 -5.07 -3.36 -8.88
N VAL A 267 -4.11 -3.35 -7.95
CA VAL A 267 -4.32 -3.88 -6.58
C VAL A 267 -5.42 -3.11 -5.86
N TYR A 268 -5.44 -1.78 -5.98
CA TYR A 268 -6.52 -0.94 -5.45
C TYR A 268 -7.87 -1.31 -6.06
N LYS A 269 -7.96 -1.38 -7.39
CA LYS A 269 -9.20 -1.71 -8.11
C LYS A 269 -9.71 -3.10 -7.76
N TYR A 270 -8.81 -4.08 -7.67
CA TYR A 270 -9.14 -5.42 -7.21
C TYR A 270 -9.78 -5.40 -5.82
N TRP A 271 -9.17 -4.70 -4.85
CA TRP A 271 -9.74 -4.55 -3.51
C TRP A 271 -11.09 -3.81 -3.52
N ASP A 272 -11.22 -2.77 -4.35
CA ASP A 272 -12.45 -2.00 -4.50
C ASP A 272 -13.59 -2.87 -5.06
N SER A 273 -13.27 -3.73 -6.02
CA SER A 273 -14.23 -4.63 -6.69
C SER A 273 -14.77 -5.70 -5.75
N ILE A 274 -13.91 -6.34 -4.94
CA ILE A 274 -14.34 -7.40 -4.01
C ILE A 274 -15.11 -6.87 -2.80
N THR A 275 -15.02 -5.56 -2.50
CA THR A 275 -15.71 -4.91 -1.37
C THR A 275 -16.93 -4.10 -1.79
N ARG A 276 -17.37 -4.22 -3.05
CA ARG A 276 -18.50 -3.44 -3.58
C ARG A 276 -19.85 -3.93 -3.05
N GLU A 277 -20.03 -5.24 -2.93
CA GLU A 277 -21.29 -5.87 -2.51
C GLU A 277 -21.61 -5.60 -1.03
N ASP A 278 -20.60 -5.48 -0.17
CA ASP A 278 -20.76 -5.16 1.26
C ASP A 278 -21.46 -3.79 1.51
N LEU A 279 -21.36 -2.88 0.55
CA LEU A 279 -21.96 -1.53 0.65
C LEU A 279 -23.46 -1.54 0.35
N GLU A 280 -23.96 -2.48 -0.46
CA GLU A 280 -25.38 -2.54 -0.84
C GLU A 280 -26.26 -3.01 0.32
N PHE A 281 -25.72 -3.84 1.22
CA PHE A 281 -26.43 -4.33 2.40
C PHE A 281 -26.49 -3.32 3.56
N SER A 282 -25.73 -2.23 3.49
CA SER A 282 -25.60 -1.25 4.59
C SER A 282 -26.62 -0.08 4.50
N VAL A 283 -27.40 0.03 3.42
CA VAL A 283 -28.33 1.17 3.19
C VAL A 283 -29.80 0.85 3.54
N GLY A 284 -30.09 -0.32 4.11
CA GLY A 284 -31.46 -0.79 4.42
C GLY A 284 -32.07 -0.35 5.76
N VAL A 285 -31.76 0.81 6.36
CA VAL A 285 -32.29 1.18 7.70
C VAL A 285 -33.27 2.38 7.69
N LYS A 286 -33.61 2.94 6.52
CA LYS A 286 -34.75 3.88 6.42
C LYS A 286 -35.57 3.68 5.15
N GLN A 287 -36.41 2.65 5.12
CA GLN A 287 -37.51 2.54 4.13
C GLN A 287 -38.91 2.77 4.74
N HIS A 288 -39.02 3.26 5.97
CA HIS A 288 -40.28 3.78 6.52
C HIS A 288 -40.24 5.31 6.63
N ASN A 289 -40.25 6.00 5.48
CA ASN A 289 -40.58 7.43 5.40
C ASN A 289 -42.04 7.68 4.96
N TRP A 290 -42.88 6.65 4.95
CA TRP A 290 -44.31 6.74 4.59
C TRP A 290 -45.22 6.47 5.79
N GLU A 291 -44.90 7.00 6.97
CA GLU A 291 -45.96 7.33 7.92
C GLU A 291 -46.70 8.55 7.34
N VAL A 292 -47.71 8.27 6.52
CA VAL A 292 -48.74 9.24 6.17
C VAL A 292 -49.44 9.59 7.49
N LYS A 293 -49.01 10.68 8.14
CA LYS A 293 -49.83 11.31 9.17
C LYS A 293 -51.10 11.82 8.48
N GLU A 294 -52.17 11.10 8.75
CA GLU A 294 -53.52 11.34 8.24
C GLU A 294 -53.92 12.82 8.33
N LEU A 295 -54.57 13.31 7.26
CA LEU A 295 -55.37 14.52 7.27
C LEU A 295 -56.54 14.30 8.24
N LEU A 296 -56.46 14.89 9.43
CA LEU A 296 -57.58 14.96 10.36
C LEU A 296 -58.75 15.73 9.71
N PRO A 297 -59.96 15.15 9.58
CA PRO A 297 -61.16 15.95 9.44
C PRO A 297 -61.52 16.45 10.84
N GLU A 298 -61.48 17.77 11.04
CA GLU A 298 -62.14 18.42 12.16
C GLU A 298 -63.65 18.13 12.12
N GLU A 299 -64.24 18.01 13.32
CA GLU A 299 -65.67 17.83 13.61
C GLU A 299 -66.18 16.39 13.35
N ASP A 300 -66.63 15.61 14.34
CA ASP A 300 -67.74 15.93 15.23
C ASP A 300 -67.98 14.79 16.26
N LYS A 301 -68.48 15.16 17.44
CA LYS A 301 -69.33 14.38 18.38
C LYS A 301 -68.76 13.31 19.33
N ARG A 302 -68.69 13.74 20.60
CA ARG A 302 -69.53 13.26 21.74
C ARG A 302 -69.86 11.76 21.81
N GLY A 303 -69.37 11.10 22.88
CA GLY A 303 -70.00 9.89 23.40
C GLY A 303 -69.09 9.06 24.30
N THR A 304 -69.27 9.16 25.62
CA THR A 304 -68.72 8.24 26.62
C THR A 304 -69.17 6.79 26.38
N ILE A 305 -68.27 5.81 26.42
CA ILE A 305 -68.50 4.42 26.86
C ILE A 305 -67.14 3.79 27.22
N TYR A 306 -67.08 3.18 28.41
CA TYR A 306 -65.98 2.34 28.90
C TYR A 306 -66.00 0.97 28.21
N GLN A 307 -64.85 0.44 27.80
CA GLN A 307 -64.51 -0.99 28.00
C GLN A 307 -63.01 -1.27 27.80
N GLU A 308 -62.43 -2.02 28.75
CA GLU A 308 -61.06 -2.56 28.73
C GLU A 308 -60.79 -3.43 27.49
N SER A 309 -59.54 -3.45 27.01
CA SER A 309 -58.96 -4.67 26.43
C SER A 309 -57.43 -4.74 26.53
N GLU A 310 -57.03 -5.84 27.16
CA GLU A 310 -55.77 -6.58 27.15
C GLU A 310 -54.78 -6.26 26.02
N TYR A 311 -53.65 -5.64 26.36
CA TYR A 311 -52.27 -6.07 26.00
C TYR A 311 -51.28 -4.99 26.46
N ALA A 312 -50.89 -5.06 27.74
CA ALA A 312 -49.75 -4.31 28.23
C ALA A 312 -48.97 -5.17 29.23
N PRO A 313 -47.80 -5.72 28.86
CA PRO A 313 -46.76 -6.04 29.82
C PRO A 313 -45.84 -4.83 29.95
N SER A 314 -46.01 -4.16 31.07
CA SER A 314 -45.05 -3.31 31.75
C SER A 314 -43.63 -3.87 31.72
N LEU A 315 -42.62 -3.02 31.54
CA LEU A 315 -41.37 -2.99 32.33
C LEU A 315 -40.43 -1.90 31.79
N TYR A 316 -40.61 -0.67 32.25
CA TYR A 316 -39.50 0.21 32.65
C TYR A 316 -40.08 1.33 33.49
N GLN A 317 -40.12 1.09 34.80
CA GLN A 317 -40.46 2.11 35.78
C GLN A 317 -39.43 2.02 36.90
N GLN A 318 -38.54 3.00 36.95
CA GLN A 318 -37.94 3.59 38.16
C GLN A 318 -37.29 4.95 37.78
N PRO A 319 -37.30 5.94 38.68
CA PRO A 319 -37.75 7.28 38.34
C PRO A 319 -36.65 8.35 38.42
N TYR A 320 -36.72 9.33 37.53
CA TYR A 320 -36.06 10.63 37.67
C TYR A 320 -36.88 11.48 38.66
N ASN A 321 -36.42 11.57 39.90
CA ASN A 321 -36.99 12.50 40.89
C ASN A 321 -36.24 13.85 40.78
N THR A 322 -36.82 14.79 40.03
CA THR A 322 -36.53 16.23 40.18
C THR A 322 -37.76 16.88 40.80
N ARG A 323 -37.68 17.19 42.09
CA ARG A 323 -38.67 18.02 42.78
C ARG A 323 -37.97 19.18 43.46
N HIS A 324 -38.13 20.37 42.87
CA HIS A 324 -37.96 21.65 43.54
C HIS A 324 -39.33 22.07 44.10
N SER A 325 -39.41 22.31 45.41
CA SER A 325 -40.33 23.28 46.01
C SER A 325 -39.91 23.60 47.46
N HIS A 326 -40.01 24.88 47.78
CA HIS A 326 -39.46 25.64 48.92
C HIS A 326 -40.33 25.61 50.20
N TYR A 327 -39.73 26.15 51.30
CA TYR A 327 -40.26 26.57 52.63
C TYR A 327 -40.48 25.43 53.67
N SER A 328 -40.09 25.54 54.96
CA SER A 328 -39.88 26.67 55.89
C SER A 328 -38.95 26.28 57.06
N ALA A 329 -38.52 27.29 57.81
CA ALA A 329 -37.58 27.36 58.94
C ALA A 329 -38.00 26.70 60.28
N VAL A 330 -37.08 26.88 61.25
CA VAL A 330 -37.11 26.62 62.72
C VAL A 330 -36.70 25.18 63.10
N GLY A 331 -35.72 24.89 63.96
CA GLY A 331 -34.94 25.66 64.93
C GLY A 331 -34.67 24.75 66.14
N HIS A 332 -33.40 24.51 66.45
CA HIS A 332 -32.75 24.31 67.76
C HIS A 332 -31.48 23.48 67.64
#